data_AF-A0A1Y3BNN9-F1
#
_entry.id   AF-A0A1Y3BNN9-F1
#
_cell.length_a   1.000
_cell.length_b   1.000
_cell.length_c   1.000
_cell.angle_alpha   90.00
_cell.angle_beta   90.00
_cell.angle_gamma   90.00
#
_symmetry.space_group_name_H-M   'P 1'
#
loop_
_entity.id
_entity.type
_entity.pdbx_description
1 polymer ?
#
loop_
_entity_poly.entity_id
_entity_poly.type
_entity_poly.pdbx_seq_one_letter_code
_entity_poly.pdbx_strand_id
1 'polypeptide(L)'
;MEYVIRDEVTQINGIICVIDMAGFGWSQLRKFGPSQAKKVIHIMDKCLPIRIKTIYVINESTLADIGFAIMRPFTSEELHDKIIFL
;
A
#
# COMPACT_ATOMS: atom_id res chain seq x y z
N MET A 1 4.40 6.60 -11.18
CA MET A 1 4.03 7.55 -10.11
C MET A 1 4.41 8.98 -10.48
N GLU A 2 5.69 9.31 -10.70
CA GLU A 2 6.10 10.71 -10.95
C GLU A 2 5.34 11.40 -12.11
N TYR A 3 5.13 10.70 -13.23
CA TYR A 3 4.33 11.23 -14.34
C TYR A 3 2.85 11.42 -13.99
N VAL A 4 2.27 10.47 -13.27
CA VAL A 4 0.85 10.48 -12.85
C VAL A 4 0.58 11.61 -11.87
N ILE A 5 1.55 11.93 -11.02
CA ILE A 5 1.48 13.02 -10.05
C ILE A 5 1.45 14.39 -10.72
N ARG A 6 1.93 14.53 -11.96
CA ARG A 6 1.92 15.81 -12.69
C ARG A 6 0.58 16.11 -13.38
N ASP A 7 -0.30 15.11 -13.47
CA ASP A 7 -1.63 15.27 -14.07
C ASP A 7 -2.59 15.97 -13.10
N GLU A 8 -3.11 17.14 -13.49
CA GLU A 8 -4.00 17.95 -12.64
C GLU A 8 -5.29 17.22 -12.27
N VAL A 9 -5.86 16.48 -13.22
CA VAL A 9 -7.07 15.69 -12.98
C VAL A 9 -6.81 14.65 -11.89
N THR A 10 -5.65 14.00 -11.91
CA THR A 10 -5.24 13.04 -10.90
C THR A 10 -4.89 13.70 -9.56
N GLN A 11 -4.30 14.89 -9.55
CA GLN A 11 -4.05 15.62 -8.30
C GLN A 11 -5.37 15.97 -7.58
N ILE A 12 -6.38 16.41 -8.33
CA ILE A 12 -7.71 16.76 -7.79
C ILE A 12 -8.46 15.50 -7.36
N ASN A 13 -8.47 14.47 -8.19
CA ASN A 13 -9.26 13.27 -7.95
C ASN A 13 -8.57 12.23 -7.07
N GLY A 14 -7.26 12.27 -6.92
CA GLY A 14 -6.50 11.21 -6.26
C GLY A 14 -6.51 9.89 -7.01
N ILE A 15 -6.02 8.84 -6.35
CA ILE A 15 -5.86 7.50 -6.92
C ILE A 15 -6.50 6.42 -6.05
N ILE A 16 -6.84 5.30 -6.70
CA ILE A 16 -7.15 4.04 -6.06
C ILE A 16 -5.99 3.08 -6.36
N CYS A 17 -5.49 2.42 -5.33
CA CYS A 17 -4.49 1.37 -5.48
C CYS A 17 -5.20 0.02 -5.42
N VAL A 18 -4.85 -0.89 -6.33
CA VAL A 18 -5.27 -2.29 -6.27
C VAL A 18 -4.01 -3.14 -6.11
N ILE A 19 -3.97 -3.92 -5.04
CA ILE A 19 -2.88 -4.83 -4.70
C ILE A 19 -3.42 -6.24 -4.87
N ASP A 20 -2.96 -6.91 -5.93
CA ASP A 20 -3.27 -8.30 -6.16
C ASP A 20 -2.28 -9.20 -5.42
N MET A 21 -2.80 -9.98 -4.48
CA MET A 21 -2.02 -10.91 -3.67
C MET A 21 -1.97 -12.32 -4.29
N ALA A 22 -2.55 -12.53 -5.47
CA ALA A 22 -2.43 -13.79 -6.20
C ALA A 22 -0.95 -14.12 -6.48
N GLY A 23 -0.53 -15.30 -6.04
CA GLY A 23 0.86 -15.75 -6.17
C GLY A 23 1.84 -15.11 -5.18
N PHE A 24 1.35 -14.32 -4.22
CA PHE A 24 2.18 -13.85 -3.11
C PHE A 24 2.63 -15.03 -2.24
N GLY A 25 3.95 -15.21 -2.11
CA GLY A 25 4.54 -16.39 -1.49
C GLY A 25 5.67 -16.09 -0.52
N TRP A 26 6.12 -17.15 0.16
CA TRP A 26 7.21 -17.11 1.15
C TRP A 26 8.50 -16.47 0.65
N SER A 27 8.83 -16.64 -0.62
CA SER A 27 10.05 -16.09 -1.23
C SER A 27 10.03 -14.55 -1.28
N GLN A 28 8.85 -13.94 -1.46
CA GLN A 28 8.65 -12.50 -1.42
C GLN A 28 8.56 -12.02 0.02
N LEU A 29 7.77 -12.70 0.86
CA LEU A 29 7.60 -12.34 2.28
C LEU A 29 8.93 -12.31 3.03
N ARG A 30 9.83 -13.28 2.79
CA ARG A 30 11.16 -13.32 3.42
C ARG A 30 12.04 -12.11 3.07
N LYS A 31 11.82 -11.47 1.93
CA LYS A 31 12.53 -10.25 1.50
C LYS A 31 11.83 -8.98 2.02
N PHE A 32 10.60 -9.11 2.50
CA PHE A 32 9.77 -8.01 2.96
C PHE A 32 9.79 -7.93 4.50
N GLY A 33 10.85 -7.35 5.05
CA GLY A 33 11.00 -7.14 6.49
C GLY A 33 10.56 -5.75 6.96
N PRO A 34 10.68 -5.46 8.26
CA PRO A 34 10.24 -4.20 8.86
C PRO A 34 10.87 -2.95 8.23
N SER A 35 12.13 -3.02 7.79
CA SER A 35 12.80 -1.89 7.13
C SER A 35 12.16 -1.56 5.78
N GLN A 36 11.79 -2.59 5.01
CA GLN A 36 11.12 -2.44 3.73
C GLN A 36 9.70 -1.92 3.92
N ALA A 37 8.95 -2.51 4.86
CA ALA A 37 7.60 -2.08 5.23
C ALA A 37 7.57 -0.60 5.65
N LYS A 38 8.48 -0.18 6.53
CA LYS A 38 8.59 1.23 6.93
C LYS A 38 8.82 2.17 5.75
N LYS A 39 9.67 1.79 4.80
CA LYS A 39 9.93 2.60 3.60
C LYS A 39 8.70 2.71 2.71
N VAL A 40 8.02 1.60 2.44
CA VAL A 40 6.80 1.58 1.60
C VAL A 40 5.74 2.48 2.21
N ILE A 41 5.45 2.32 3.50
CA ILE A 41 4.45 3.13 4.18
C ILE A 41 4.86 4.61 4.23
N HIS A 42 6.14 4.90 4.51
CA HIS A 42 6.62 6.29 4.49
C HIS A 42 6.44 6.95 3.12
N ILE A 43 6.69 6.21 2.03
CA ILE A 43 6.46 6.71 0.67
C ILE A 43 4.98 7.03 0.46
N MET A 44 4.08 6.11 0.85
CA MET A 44 2.64 6.26 0.67
C MET A 44 2.06 7.41 1.49
N ASP A 45 2.52 7.60 2.73
CA ASP A 45 1.97 8.62 3.64
C ASP A 45 2.61 10.00 3.51
N LYS A 46 3.90 10.08 3.15
CA LYS A 46 4.69 11.32 3.33
C LYS A 46 5.43 11.80 2.09
N CYS A 47 5.72 10.94 1.11
CA CYS A 47 6.59 11.32 -0.01
C CYS A 47 5.85 11.68 -1.29
N LEU A 48 4.61 11.21 -1.47
CA LEU A 48 3.87 11.40 -2.72
C LEU A 48 2.86 12.55 -2.56
N PRO A 49 2.93 13.63 -3.36
CA PRO A 49 1.94 14.70 -3.35
C PRO A 49 0.69 14.28 -4.15
N ILE A 50 0.08 13.16 -3.75
CA ILE A 50 -1.11 12.58 -4.39
C ILE A 50 -2.02 12.00 -3.31
N ARG A 51 -3.32 12.20 -3.47
CA ARG A 51 -4.30 11.67 -2.52
C ARG A 51 -4.60 10.21 -2.81
N ILE A 52 -4.24 9.31 -1.89
CA ILE A 52 -4.73 7.94 -1.92
C ILE A 52 -6.17 7.96 -1.38
N LYS A 53 -7.13 7.51 -2.20
CA LYS A 53 -8.54 7.38 -1.81
C LYS A 53 -8.81 6.05 -1.13
N THR A 54 -8.35 4.97 -1.74
CA THR A 54 -8.62 3.59 -1.30
C THR A 54 -7.50 2.68 -1.77
N ILE A 55 -7.19 1.67 -0.96
CA ILE A 55 -6.29 0.57 -1.31
C ILE A 55 -7.11 -0.71 -1.23
N TYR A 56 -7.41 -1.31 -2.38
CA TYR A 56 -8.04 -2.61 -2.44
C TYR A 56 -6.97 -3.70 -2.45
N VAL A 57 -7.11 -4.67 -1.54
CA VAL A 57 -6.28 -5.87 -1.48
C VAL A 57 -7.16 -7.01 -1.94
N ILE A 58 -6.84 -7.61 -3.08
CA ILE A 58 -7.62 -8.71 -3.68
C ILE A 58 -6.84 -10.01 -3.60
N ASN A 59 -7.53 -11.15 -3.67
CA ASN A 59 -6.94 -12.49 -3.60
C ASN A 59 -6.10 -12.68 -2.32
N GLU A 60 -6.65 -12.21 -1.21
CA GLU A 60 -6.02 -12.24 0.12
C GLU A 60 -5.66 -13.68 0.53
N SER A 61 -4.58 -13.81 1.29
CA SER A 61 -4.05 -15.10 1.73
C SER A 61 -3.39 -14.92 3.09
N THR A 62 -3.24 -16.00 3.85
CA THR A 62 -2.58 -15.96 5.16
C THR A 62 -1.17 -15.35 5.12
N LEU A 63 -0.46 -15.44 3.99
CA LEU A 63 0.84 -14.77 3.83
C LEU A 63 0.69 -13.26 3.65
N ALA A 64 -0.36 -12.81 2.95
CA ALA A 64 -0.70 -11.41 2.85
C ALA A 64 -0.97 -10.81 4.24
N ASP A 65 -1.79 -11.47 5.07
CA ASP A 65 -2.06 -11.06 6.46
C ASP A 65 -0.77 -10.84 7.26
N ILE A 66 0.19 -11.75 7.16
CA ILE A 66 1.49 -11.60 7.82
C ILE A 66 2.24 -10.38 7.28
N GLY A 67 2.21 -10.16 5.97
CA GLY A 67 2.76 -8.96 5.33
C GLY A 67 2.12 -7.67 5.87
N PHE A 68 0.79 -7.64 6.00
CA PHE A 68 0.06 -6.50 6.58
C PHE A 68 0.39 -6.30 8.05
N ALA A 69 0.52 -7.36 8.83
CA ALA A 69 0.93 -7.29 10.23
C ALA A 69 2.34 -6.68 10.38
N ILE A 70 3.26 -6.92 9.44
CA ILE A 70 4.59 -6.30 9.41
C ILE A 70 4.51 -4.80 9.07
N MET A 71 3.57 -4.39 8.21
CA MET A 71 3.35 -2.98 7.85
C MET A 71 2.64 -2.18 8.93
N ARG A 72 1.70 -2.80 9.66
CA ARG A 72 0.80 -2.17 10.62
C ARG A 72 1.47 -1.20 11.62
N PRO A 73 2.65 -1.47 12.20
CA PRO A 73 3.30 -0.55 13.12
C PRO A 73 3.73 0.79 12.51
N PHE A 74 3.78 0.88 11.18
CA PHE A 74 4.20 2.08 10.46
C PHE A 74 3.04 2.81 9.79
N THR A 75 1.90 2.16 9.63
CA THR A 75 0.69 2.67 8.97
C THR A 75 0.00 3.69 9.86
N SER A 76 -0.22 4.91 9.35
CA SER A 76 -1.07 5.89 10.02
C SER A 76 -2.54 5.43 10.06
N GLU A 77 -3.32 5.95 11.01
CA GLU A 77 -4.76 5.67 11.08
C GLU A 77 -5.48 6.06 9.78
N GLU A 78 -5.14 7.22 9.20
CA GLU A 78 -5.72 7.69 7.94
C GLU A 78 -5.45 6.73 6.77
N LEU A 79 -4.25 6.14 6.69
CA LEU A 79 -3.93 5.16 5.65
C LEU A 79 -4.61 3.83 5.93
N HIS A 80 -4.63 3.40 7.19
CA HIS A 80 -5.26 2.17 7.61
C HIS A 80 -6.75 2.14 7.24
N ASP A 81 -7.46 3.25 7.48
CA ASP A 81 -8.90 3.37 7.18
C ASP A 81 -9.22 3.31 5.68
N LYS A 82 -8.22 3.49 4.82
CA LYS A 82 -8.35 3.41 3.36
C LYS A 82 -8.09 2.01 2.81
N ILE A 83 -7.63 1.06 3.63
CA ILE A 83 -7.35 -0.31 3.19
C ILE A 83 -8.62 -1.15 3.28
N ILE A 84 -8.99 -1.76 2.17
CA ILE A 84 -10.15 -2.65 2.05
C ILE A 84 -9.66 -3.99 1.50
N PHE A 85 -9.95 -5.07 2.23
CA PHE A 85 -9.68 -6.44 1.82
C PHE A 85 -10.90 -7.01 1.10
N LEU A 86 -10.68 -7.60 -0.08
CA LEU A 86 -11.69 -8.12 -0.99
C LEU A 86 -11.42 -9.58 -1.38
#